data_AF-A0A1C4D785-F1
#
_entry.id   AF-A0A1C4D785-F1
#
_cell.length_a   1.000
_cell.length_b   1.000
_cell.length_c   1.000
_cell.angle_alpha   90.00
_cell.angle_beta   90.00
_cell.angle_gamma   90.00
#
_symmetry.space_group_name_H-M   'P 1'
#
loop_
_entity.id
_entity.type
_entity.pdbx_description
1 polymer ?
#
loop_
_entity_poly.entity_id
_entity_poly.type
_entity_poly.pdbx_seq_one_letter_code
_entity_poly.pdbx_strand_id
1 'polypeptide(L)'
;MKNLFFINIVLFLFSFCCYSQEIDVIENYKGKSFLNSIDISKITKDCEKTDNFWHITNTEREEILERCPINQMASYFNNLYEIIRNNIVIYDVNDLKLTINKKIYNKTVNNKIYPVKELNLSIFHKGNFKDKITLANSSYDVEGYYWLSNQYYYISPSKDVYLLLVKDIDTSVKPIFWKHYQIDEKDLQFQLKELLIDEGYKYQITYPDQFKILEGSLETSKFQINKLKNCYQEEYSTSCSIDSYRYYHDLLSQKVISLKDKKTNFNESIDKIDKQINEICLLIPAPNYYYETEGFTYNITKCLTEQLNKKIEKLAQTLLE
;
A
#
# COMPACT_ATOMS: atom_id res chain seq x y z
N MET A 1 14.42 -51.81 11.03
CA MET A 1 13.97 -51.16 9.78
C MET A 1 13.00 -49.98 9.96
N LYS A 2 12.22 -49.86 11.06
CA LYS A 2 11.34 -48.69 11.28
C LYS A 2 12.07 -47.38 11.65
N ASN A 3 13.23 -47.44 12.33
CA ASN A 3 13.97 -46.22 12.75
C ASN A 3 14.75 -45.52 11.62
N LEU A 4 15.18 -46.25 10.58
CA LEU A 4 15.89 -45.65 9.42
C LEU A 4 14.94 -44.83 8.54
N PHE A 5 13.66 -45.22 8.45
CA PHE A 5 12.65 -44.46 7.73
C PHE A 5 12.35 -43.11 8.40
N PHE A 6 12.30 -43.06 9.73
CA PHE A 6 12.11 -41.81 10.46
C PHE A 6 13.30 -40.85 10.33
N ILE A 7 14.53 -41.37 10.32
CA ILE A 7 15.74 -40.53 10.13
C ILE A 7 15.75 -39.92 8.72
N ASN A 8 15.38 -40.69 7.69
CA ASN A 8 15.30 -40.17 6.32
C ASN A 8 14.17 -39.14 6.14
N ILE A 9 13.02 -39.32 6.79
CA ILE A 9 11.92 -38.34 6.75
C ILE A 9 12.33 -37.05 7.47
N VAL A 10 13.01 -37.14 8.61
CA VAL A 10 13.51 -35.98 9.36
C VAL A 10 14.60 -35.25 8.56
N LEU A 11 15.54 -35.97 7.94
CA LEU A 11 16.54 -35.38 7.05
C LEU A 11 15.91 -34.71 5.82
N PHE A 12 14.85 -35.30 5.23
CA PHE A 12 14.09 -34.69 4.13
C PHE A 12 13.42 -33.38 4.58
N LEU A 13 12.79 -33.38 5.77
CA LEU A 13 12.15 -32.19 6.35
C LEU A 13 13.16 -31.07 6.63
N PHE A 14 14.36 -31.40 7.11
CA PHE A 14 15.42 -30.40 7.31
C PHE A 14 16.06 -29.91 6.00
N SER A 15 16.13 -30.74 4.96
CA SER A 15 16.62 -30.28 3.64
C SER A 15 15.66 -29.35 2.91
N PHE A 16 14.35 -29.38 3.21
CA PHE A 16 13.39 -28.40 2.69
C PHE A 16 13.33 -27.11 3.49
N CYS A 17 13.81 -27.10 4.74
CA CYS A 17 13.88 -25.89 5.58
C CYS A 17 15.12 -25.02 5.30
N CYS A 18 16.00 -25.41 4.38
CA CYS A 18 17.28 -24.73 4.13
C CYS A 18 17.39 -24.03 2.79
N TYR A 19 16.33 -23.50 2.17
CA TYR A 19 16.51 -22.64 0.97
C TYR A 19 15.49 -21.49 0.85
N SER A 20 15.25 -20.76 1.93
CA SER A 20 15.02 -19.32 1.79
C SER A 20 16.27 -18.63 2.28
N GLN A 21 17.22 -18.38 1.37
CA GLN A 21 18.39 -17.56 1.68
C GLN A 21 17.89 -16.17 2.09
N GLU A 22 18.17 -15.74 3.32
CA GLU A 22 17.84 -14.38 3.77
C GLU A 22 18.58 -13.36 2.90
N ILE A 23 17.92 -12.23 2.61
CA ILE A 23 18.58 -11.09 1.99
C ILE A 23 19.12 -10.22 3.12
N ASP A 24 20.32 -10.55 3.60
CA ASP A 24 21.00 -9.72 4.60
C ASP A 24 21.62 -8.49 3.91
N VAL A 25 20.81 -7.44 3.83
CA VAL A 25 21.23 -6.12 3.36
C VAL A 25 22.21 -5.51 4.35
N ILE A 26 23.16 -4.70 3.88
CA ILE A 26 24.06 -3.95 4.77
C ILE A 26 23.23 -3.07 5.74
N GLU A 27 23.46 -3.19 7.05
CA GLU A 27 22.65 -2.62 8.14
C GLU A 27 22.29 -1.13 7.94
N ASN A 28 23.26 -0.31 7.53
CA ASN A 28 23.08 1.13 7.33
C ASN A 28 22.02 1.48 6.26
N TYR A 29 21.66 0.54 5.40
CA TYR A 29 20.70 0.72 4.30
C TYR A 29 19.37 0.01 4.53
N LYS A 30 19.19 -0.70 5.66
CA LYS A 30 17.94 -1.44 5.96
C LYS A 30 16.75 -0.53 6.21
N GLY A 31 16.93 0.72 6.61
CA GLY A 31 15.82 1.57 7.05
C GLY A 31 15.39 1.28 8.49
N LYS A 32 14.11 1.44 8.83
CA LYS A 32 13.62 1.30 10.22
C LYS A 32 12.58 0.20 10.37
N SER A 33 12.91 -0.80 11.18
CA SER A 33 12.13 -2.05 11.30
C SER A 33 10.68 -1.88 11.73
N PHE A 34 10.34 -0.89 12.56
CA PHE A 34 8.98 -0.70 13.05
C PHE A 34 7.93 -0.46 11.94
N LEU A 35 8.36 -0.11 10.72
CA LEU A 35 7.47 0.03 9.57
C LEU A 35 6.80 -1.29 9.17
N ASN A 36 7.33 -2.45 9.57
CA ASN A 36 6.72 -3.75 9.30
C ASN A 36 5.43 -3.99 10.11
N SER A 37 5.23 -3.27 11.21
CA SER A 37 4.13 -3.48 12.16
C SER A 37 3.43 -2.16 12.50
N ILE A 38 3.60 -1.13 11.67
CA ILE A 38 3.10 0.20 11.97
C ILE A 38 1.58 0.25 11.83
N ASP A 39 0.92 0.72 12.89
CA ASP A 39 -0.50 1.02 12.86
C ASP A 39 -0.68 2.43 12.29
N ILE A 40 -0.88 2.51 10.97
CA ILE A 40 -0.97 3.80 10.30
C ILE A 40 -2.11 4.68 10.84
N SER A 41 -3.19 4.06 11.35
CA SER A 41 -4.35 4.77 11.86
C SER A 41 -4.00 5.55 13.13
N LYS A 42 -2.99 5.09 13.89
CA LYS A 42 -2.49 5.77 15.09
C LYS A 42 -1.49 6.87 14.79
N ILE A 43 -0.76 6.82 13.66
CA ILE A 43 0.24 7.83 13.29
C ILE A 43 -0.36 9.23 13.36
N THR A 44 -1.56 9.42 12.81
CA THR A 44 -2.23 10.74 12.82
C THR A 44 -2.37 11.29 14.24
N LYS A 45 -2.78 10.44 15.19
CA LYS A 45 -2.99 10.81 16.59
C LYS A 45 -1.68 10.99 17.35
N ASP A 46 -0.73 10.08 17.14
CA ASP A 46 0.56 10.08 17.83
C ASP A 46 1.46 11.23 17.36
N CYS A 47 1.25 11.72 16.13
CA CYS A 47 1.98 12.82 15.52
C CYS A 47 1.20 14.15 15.52
N GLU A 48 0.06 14.25 16.20
CA GLU A 48 -0.68 15.51 16.32
C GLU A 48 -0.07 16.41 17.39
N LYS A 49 0.25 17.65 17.02
CA LYS A 49 0.68 18.70 17.96
C LYS A 49 -0.57 19.35 18.56
N THR A 50 -0.51 19.70 19.84
CA THR A 50 -1.58 20.46 20.50
C THR A 50 -1.63 21.90 19.97
N ASP A 51 -2.79 22.54 19.99
CA ASP A 51 -2.93 23.94 19.53
C ASP A 51 -2.01 24.92 20.26
N ASN A 52 -1.72 24.63 21.54
CA ASN A 52 -0.82 25.41 22.38
C ASN A 52 0.64 24.92 22.34
N PHE A 53 1.04 24.11 21.35
CA PHE A 53 2.37 23.48 21.29
C PHE A 53 3.52 24.49 21.46
N TRP A 54 3.40 25.70 20.91
CA TRP A 54 4.42 26.74 21.05
C TRP A 54 4.38 27.51 22.37
N HIS A 55 3.37 27.31 23.20
CA HIS A 55 3.13 27.99 24.47
C HIS A 55 3.38 27.12 25.71
N ILE A 56 3.73 25.84 25.52
CA ILE A 56 4.09 24.89 26.57
C ILE A 56 5.61 24.85 26.78
N THR A 57 6.07 24.17 27.83
CA THR A 57 7.49 24.07 28.17
C THR A 57 8.27 23.25 27.12
N ASN A 58 9.60 23.40 27.10
CA ASN A 58 10.46 22.61 26.20
C ASN A 58 10.33 21.10 26.46
N THR A 59 10.30 20.70 27.73
CA THR A 59 10.16 19.28 28.12
C THR A 59 8.85 18.70 27.60
N GLU A 60 7.73 19.40 27.77
CA GLU A 60 6.44 18.94 27.24
C GLU A 60 6.43 18.87 25.71
N ARG A 61 7.11 19.80 25.02
CA ARG A 61 7.27 19.72 23.56
C ARG A 61 8.07 18.51 23.13
N GLU A 62 9.17 18.20 23.81
CA GLU A 62 10.00 17.03 23.54
C GLU A 62 9.19 15.75 23.74
N GLU A 63 8.44 15.63 24.84
CA GLU A 63 7.53 14.49 25.08
C GLU A 63 6.50 14.34 23.96
N ILE A 64 5.89 15.44 23.48
CA ILE A 64 4.96 15.41 22.35
C ILE A 64 5.65 14.93 21.08
N LEU A 65 6.86 15.41 20.79
CA LEU A 65 7.62 15.05 19.60
C LEU A 65 8.10 13.59 19.64
N GLU A 66 8.46 13.06 20.81
CA GLU A 66 8.92 11.68 20.99
C GLU A 66 7.82 10.64 20.75
N ARG A 67 6.56 11.00 21.00
CA ARG A 67 5.40 10.13 20.69
C ARG A 67 5.26 9.85 19.20
N CYS A 68 5.68 10.76 18.33
CA CYS A 68 5.58 10.59 16.89
C CYS A 68 6.74 9.72 16.36
N PRO A 69 6.50 8.48 15.93
CA PRO A 69 7.58 7.58 15.48
C PRO A 69 8.29 8.11 14.22
N ILE A 70 7.63 8.96 13.43
CA ILE A 70 8.19 9.56 12.21
C ILE A 70 9.32 10.55 12.52
N ASN A 71 9.27 11.25 13.65
CA ASN A 71 10.32 12.19 14.04
C ASN A 71 11.67 11.50 14.23
N GLN A 72 11.66 10.21 14.59
CA GLN A 72 12.87 9.39 14.72
C GLN A 72 13.46 8.98 13.36
N MET A 73 12.72 9.17 12.26
CA MET A 73 13.11 8.83 10.89
C MET A 73 13.48 10.02 10.02
N ALA A 74 12.99 11.23 10.32
CA ALA A 74 13.16 12.40 9.48
C ALA A 74 14.63 12.70 9.13
N SER A 75 15.53 12.58 10.10
CA SER A 75 16.97 12.77 9.87
C SER A 75 17.63 11.63 9.08
N TYR A 76 17.04 10.42 9.10
CA TYR A 76 17.61 9.24 8.44
C TYR A 76 17.67 9.41 6.92
N PHE A 77 16.56 9.85 6.29
CA PHE A 77 16.53 10.02 4.84
C PHE A 77 17.56 11.06 4.36
N ASN A 78 17.60 12.24 5.00
CA ASN A 78 18.54 13.29 4.64
C ASN A 78 19.99 12.80 4.73
N ASN A 79 20.37 12.15 5.83
CA ASN A 79 21.71 11.61 6.00
C ASN A 79 22.04 10.54 4.95
N LEU A 80 21.13 9.58 4.74
CA LEU A 80 21.31 8.51 3.77
C LEU A 80 21.46 9.07 2.35
N TYR A 81 20.63 10.04 1.99
CA TYR A 81 20.64 10.69 0.69
C TYR A 81 21.94 11.44 0.39
N GLU A 82 22.55 12.07 1.40
CA GLU A 82 23.82 12.77 1.25
C GLU A 82 25.02 11.78 1.20
N ILE A 83 24.95 10.65 1.93
CA ILE A 83 26.00 9.62 1.93
C ILE A 83 26.04 8.84 0.59
N ILE A 84 24.89 8.58 -0.02
CA ILE A 84 24.82 7.89 -1.31
C ILE A 84 25.23 8.87 -2.42
N ARG A 85 26.37 8.59 -3.08
CA ARG A 85 26.87 9.42 -4.19
C ARG A 85 25.92 9.39 -5.39
N ASN A 86 25.86 8.25 -6.08
CA ASN A 86 24.98 8.04 -7.24
C ASN A 86 24.32 6.66 -7.20
N ASN A 87 25.10 5.64 -6.84
CA ASN A 87 24.70 4.26 -6.83
C ASN A 87 25.47 3.53 -5.71
N ILE A 88 24.80 2.68 -4.94
CA ILE A 88 25.40 1.74 -4.00
C ILE A 88 24.79 0.34 -4.11
N VAL A 89 25.65 -0.68 -4.13
CA VAL A 89 25.23 -2.09 -4.05
C VAL A 89 25.04 -2.44 -2.57
N ILE A 90 23.86 -2.93 -2.21
CA ILE A 90 23.49 -3.24 -0.83
C ILE A 90 23.35 -4.75 -0.56
N TYR A 91 23.31 -5.55 -1.63
CA TYR A 91 23.26 -7.02 -1.63
C TYR A 91 23.82 -7.52 -2.97
N ASP A 92 24.65 -8.56 -2.94
CA ASP A 92 25.30 -9.15 -4.13
C ASP A 92 25.62 -10.63 -3.88
N VAL A 93 24.69 -11.52 -4.25
CA VAL A 93 24.85 -12.98 -4.07
C VAL A 93 24.19 -13.73 -5.22
N ASN A 94 24.83 -14.81 -5.71
CA ASN A 94 24.28 -15.70 -6.74
C ASN A 94 23.77 -14.96 -7.99
N ASP A 95 24.57 -14.04 -8.51
CA ASP A 95 24.25 -13.14 -9.63
C ASP A 95 23.07 -12.17 -9.40
N LEU A 96 22.41 -12.20 -8.24
CA LEU A 96 21.36 -11.27 -7.84
C LEU A 96 21.98 -10.08 -7.09
N LYS A 97 21.75 -8.87 -7.61
CA LYS A 97 22.17 -7.61 -7.02
C LYS A 97 20.99 -6.75 -6.64
N LEU A 98 21.01 -6.22 -5.42
CA LEU A 98 20.15 -5.10 -5.02
C LEU A 98 20.98 -3.83 -4.93
N THR A 99 20.43 -2.77 -5.49
CA THR A 99 21.16 -1.54 -5.71
C THR A 99 20.29 -0.33 -5.39
N ILE A 100 20.80 0.60 -4.59
CA ILE A 100 20.14 1.88 -4.32
C ILE A 100 20.76 2.96 -5.21
N ASN A 101 19.91 3.64 -5.97
CA ASN A 101 20.31 4.71 -6.89
C ASN A 101 19.67 6.04 -6.51
N LYS A 102 20.47 7.10 -6.53
CA LYS A 102 20.04 8.47 -6.28
C LYS A 102 19.49 9.12 -7.54
N LYS A 103 18.40 9.86 -7.41
CA LYS A 103 17.77 10.60 -8.50
C LYS A 103 17.30 11.97 -8.00
N ILE A 104 17.60 13.01 -8.78
CA ILE A 104 17.09 14.37 -8.59
C ILE A 104 16.37 14.76 -9.87
N TYR A 105 15.17 15.29 -9.72
CA TYR A 105 14.45 15.92 -10.83
C TYR A 105 13.56 17.04 -10.30
N ASN A 106 13.04 17.81 -11.23
CA ASN A 106 12.20 18.97 -10.94
C ASN A 106 10.73 18.60 -11.16
N LYS A 107 9.90 18.76 -10.13
CA LYS A 107 8.43 18.71 -10.24
C LYS A 107 7.93 20.14 -10.44
N THR A 108 7.08 20.35 -11.44
CA THR A 108 6.42 21.65 -11.64
C THR A 108 5.03 21.60 -11.01
N VAL A 109 4.76 22.49 -10.06
CA VAL A 109 3.46 22.64 -9.41
C VAL A 109 3.10 24.12 -9.45
N ASN A 110 1.94 24.48 -10.00
CA ASN A 110 1.49 25.88 -10.10
C ASN A 110 2.55 26.82 -10.72
N ASN A 111 3.18 26.40 -11.82
CA ASN A 111 4.27 27.13 -12.51
C ASN A 111 5.53 27.38 -11.67
N LYS A 112 5.66 26.74 -10.50
CA LYS A 112 6.86 26.75 -9.67
C LYS A 112 7.57 25.41 -9.74
N ILE A 113 8.89 25.46 -9.73
CA ILE A 113 9.74 24.28 -9.81
C ILE A 113 10.22 23.90 -8.41
N TYR A 114 10.00 22.64 -8.04
CA TYR A 114 10.43 22.07 -6.78
C TYR A 114 11.35 20.88 -7.02
N PRO A 115 12.53 20.83 -6.37
CA PRO A 115 13.40 19.67 -6.47
C PRO A 115 12.78 18.49 -5.73
N VAL A 116 12.79 17.33 -6.36
CA VAL A 116 12.44 16.05 -5.75
C VAL A 116 13.72 15.24 -5.61
N LYS A 117 13.98 14.79 -4.38
CA LYS A 117 15.09 13.89 -4.05
C LYS A 117 14.52 12.49 -3.89
N GLU A 118 15.04 11.52 -4.62
CA GLU A 118 14.61 10.12 -4.54
C GLU A 118 15.77 9.14 -4.41
N LEU A 119 15.52 8.05 -3.70
CA LEU A 119 16.29 6.83 -3.71
C LEU A 119 15.44 5.72 -4.32
N ASN A 120 15.97 5.06 -5.35
CA ASN A 120 15.33 3.92 -5.99
C ASN A 120 16.05 2.64 -5.61
N LEU A 121 15.30 1.61 -5.23
CA LEU A 121 15.83 0.25 -5.07
C LEU A 121 15.64 -0.48 -6.40
N SER A 122 16.67 -1.16 -6.88
CA SER A 122 16.66 -1.86 -8.17
C SER A 122 17.20 -3.27 -8.05
N ILE A 123 16.59 -4.20 -8.78
CA ILE A 123 17.04 -5.58 -8.94
C ILE A 123 17.86 -5.68 -10.23
N PHE A 124 19.03 -6.25 -10.10
CA PHE A 124 19.87 -6.67 -11.23
C PHE A 124 20.12 -8.17 -11.14
N HIS A 125 20.09 -8.86 -12.28
CA HIS A 125 20.48 -10.27 -12.34
C HIS A 125 21.42 -10.51 -13.52
N LYS A 126 22.59 -11.09 -13.24
CA LYS A 126 23.68 -11.29 -14.23
C LYS A 126 24.03 -9.99 -14.96
N GLY A 127 24.09 -8.89 -14.20
CA GLY A 127 24.38 -7.54 -14.71
C GLY A 127 23.23 -6.84 -15.45
N ASN A 128 22.09 -7.50 -15.68
CA ASN A 128 20.95 -6.91 -16.37
C ASN A 128 19.94 -6.32 -15.39
N PHE A 129 19.45 -5.12 -15.67
CA PHE A 129 18.34 -4.51 -14.94
C PHE A 129 17.07 -5.37 -15.07
N LYS A 130 16.34 -5.54 -13.98
CA LYS A 130 15.10 -6.34 -13.94
C LYS A 130 13.91 -5.51 -13.50
N ASP A 131 14.00 -4.88 -12.33
CA ASP A 131 12.89 -4.13 -11.77
C ASP A 131 13.37 -3.03 -10.81
N LYS A 132 12.49 -2.08 -10.49
CA LYS A 132 12.75 -1.00 -9.53
C LYS A 132 11.49 -0.54 -8.81
N ILE A 133 11.70 -0.05 -7.58
CA ILE A 133 10.71 0.73 -6.83
C ILE A 133 11.34 2.02 -6.29
N THR A 134 10.52 3.06 -6.11
CA THR A 134 10.92 4.24 -5.34
C THR A 134 10.98 3.81 -3.88
N LEU A 135 12.18 3.78 -3.30
CA LEU A 135 12.42 3.33 -1.93
C LEU A 135 12.13 4.46 -0.94
N ALA A 136 12.67 5.65 -1.21
CA ALA A 136 12.46 6.83 -0.40
C ALA A 136 12.41 8.08 -1.27
N ASN A 137 11.63 9.06 -0.88
CA ASN A 137 11.59 10.35 -1.54
C ASN A 137 11.28 11.46 -0.54
N SER A 138 11.64 12.69 -0.91
CA SER A 138 11.18 13.90 -0.25
C SER A 138 10.86 14.95 -1.30
N SER A 139 9.64 15.49 -1.23
CA SER A 139 9.15 16.50 -2.16
C SER A 139 8.17 17.45 -1.49
N TYR A 140 8.25 18.74 -1.84
CA TYR A 140 7.21 19.70 -1.48
C TYR A 140 5.98 19.48 -2.35
N ASP A 141 4.82 19.44 -1.72
CA ASP A 141 3.55 19.58 -2.40
C ASP A 141 2.90 20.93 -2.05
N VAL A 142 2.18 21.48 -3.02
CA VAL A 142 1.73 22.88 -3.04
C VAL A 142 0.27 23.00 -3.48
N GLU A 143 -0.44 21.89 -3.68
CA GLU A 143 -1.87 21.92 -3.93
C GLU A 143 -2.62 22.30 -2.63
N GLY A 144 -2.99 23.57 -2.53
CA GLY A 144 -3.85 24.14 -1.47
C GLY A 144 -3.11 24.51 -0.18
N TYR A 145 -2.18 23.67 0.30
CA TYR A 145 -1.38 23.90 1.51
C TYR A 145 0.07 23.49 1.27
N TYR A 146 1.03 24.21 1.87
CA TYR A 146 2.45 23.85 1.82
C TYR A 146 2.70 22.68 2.77
N TRP A 147 3.02 21.50 2.25
CA TRP A 147 3.41 20.35 3.06
C TRP A 147 4.54 19.57 2.42
N LEU A 148 5.29 18.84 3.25
CA LEU A 148 6.41 18.02 2.83
C LEU A 148 5.96 16.56 2.74
N SER A 149 6.02 15.99 1.54
CA SER A 149 5.83 14.56 1.35
C SER A 149 7.14 13.85 1.65
N ASN A 150 7.11 12.86 2.53
CA ASN A 150 8.28 12.04 2.85
C ASN A 150 7.90 10.57 2.74
N GLN A 151 8.69 9.81 1.99
CA GLN A 151 8.57 8.36 1.93
C GLN A 151 9.70 7.68 2.71
N TYR A 152 9.31 6.90 3.70
CA TYR A 152 10.17 6.10 4.56
C TYR A 152 10.13 4.63 4.17
N TYR A 153 11.15 3.87 4.56
CA TYR A 153 11.24 2.46 4.18
C TYR A 153 11.92 1.56 5.22
N TYR A 154 11.68 0.26 5.06
CA TYR A 154 12.40 -0.83 5.71
C TYR A 154 12.60 -2.00 4.75
N ILE A 155 13.80 -2.56 4.67
CA ILE A 155 14.12 -3.80 3.95
C ILE A 155 14.45 -4.87 5.00
N SER A 156 13.58 -5.86 5.10
CA SER A 156 13.70 -6.97 6.03
C SER A 156 14.61 -8.08 5.49
N PRO A 157 15.33 -8.82 6.36
CA PRO A 157 16.05 -10.04 5.97
C PRO A 157 15.15 -11.10 5.29
N SER A 158 13.84 -11.07 5.61
CA SER A 158 12.81 -11.94 5.03
C SER A 158 12.41 -11.60 3.58
N LYS A 159 13.15 -10.70 2.92
CA LYS A 159 12.88 -10.23 1.54
C LYS A 159 11.68 -9.31 1.39
N ASP A 160 11.14 -8.84 2.51
CA ASP A 160 10.05 -7.88 2.55
C ASP A 160 10.58 -6.45 2.52
N VAL A 161 9.93 -5.59 1.74
CA VAL A 161 10.20 -4.16 1.67
C VAL A 161 8.94 -3.40 2.02
N TYR A 162 8.99 -2.63 3.10
CA TYR A 162 7.88 -1.83 3.60
C TYR A 162 8.14 -0.37 3.29
N LEU A 163 7.15 0.32 2.72
CA LEU A 163 7.20 1.74 2.41
C LEU A 163 6.06 2.46 3.11
N LEU A 164 6.33 3.65 3.63
CA LEU A 164 5.33 4.53 4.21
C LEU A 164 5.48 5.93 3.64
N LEU A 165 4.46 6.40 2.92
CA LEU A 165 4.37 7.78 2.47
C LEU A 165 3.54 8.58 3.49
N VAL A 166 4.09 9.71 3.95
CA VAL A 166 3.39 10.63 4.85
C VAL A 166 3.40 12.05 4.28
N LYS A 167 2.41 12.85 4.69
CA LYS A 167 2.44 14.30 4.59
C LYS A 167 2.77 14.89 5.96
N ASP A 168 3.81 15.72 5.97
CA ASP A 168 4.19 16.54 7.12
C ASP A 168 3.60 17.94 6.93
N ILE A 169 2.60 18.24 7.75
CA ILE A 169 1.99 19.56 7.89
C ILE A 169 2.43 20.12 9.24
N ASP A 170 2.63 21.43 9.33
CA ASP A 170 3.20 22.08 10.52
C ASP A 170 2.58 21.60 11.86
N THR A 171 1.28 21.30 11.88
CA THR A 171 0.58 20.83 13.08
C THR A 171 0.56 19.31 13.27
N SER A 172 0.83 18.49 12.25
CA SER A 172 0.77 17.02 12.37
C SER A 172 1.47 16.27 11.23
N VAL A 173 1.79 14.99 11.45
CA VAL A 173 2.14 14.07 10.36
C VAL A 173 0.96 13.16 10.08
N LYS A 174 0.56 13.05 8.81
CA LYS A 174 -0.56 12.20 8.38
C LYS A 174 -0.08 11.15 7.38
N PRO A 175 -0.46 9.87 7.53
CA PRO A 175 -0.18 8.85 6.53
C PRO A 175 -0.93 9.17 5.23
N ILE A 176 -0.35 8.75 4.12
CA ILE A 176 -0.99 8.77 2.79
C ILE A 176 -1.26 7.33 2.37
N PHE A 177 -0.18 6.55 2.24
CA PHE A 177 -0.28 5.11 2.06
C PHE A 177 0.90 4.37 2.67
N TRP A 178 0.66 3.09 2.95
CA TRP A 178 1.66 2.10 3.29
C TRP A 178 1.64 0.99 2.25
N LYS A 179 2.83 0.50 1.89
CA LYS A 179 3.01 -0.58 0.92
C LYS A 179 3.91 -1.66 1.47
N HIS A 180 3.57 -2.90 1.18
CA HIS A 180 4.42 -4.06 1.42
C HIS A 180 4.73 -4.76 0.10
N TYR A 181 5.99 -4.75 -0.27
CA TYR A 181 6.54 -5.52 -1.38
C TYR A 181 7.27 -6.75 -0.86
N GLN A 182 7.24 -7.83 -1.63
CA GLN A 182 8.14 -8.97 -1.47
C GLN A 182 9.05 -9.04 -2.69
N ILE A 183 10.35 -9.26 -2.46
CA ILE A 183 11.30 -9.51 -3.55
C ILE A 183 11.10 -10.95 -4.03
N ASP A 184 10.58 -11.10 -5.25
CA ASP A 184 10.47 -12.40 -5.90
C ASP A 184 11.77 -12.68 -6.67
N GLU A 185 12.56 -13.63 -6.16
CA GLU A 185 13.84 -14.02 -6.78
C GLU A 185 13.66 -14.88 -8.04
N LYS A 186 12.50 -15.52 -8.22
CA LYS A 186 12.22 -16.34 -9.41
C LYS A 186 11.84 -15.45 -10.58
N ASP A 187 10.93 -14.51 -10.34
CA ASP A 187 10.45 -13.57 -11.36
C ASP A 187 11.31 -12.30 -11.44
N LEU A 188 12.24 -12.11 -10.49
CA LEU A 188 13.18 -10.99 -10.41
C LEU A 188 12.49 -9.62 -10.34
N GLN A 189 11.43 -9.53 -9.55
CA GLN A 189 10.56 -8.35 -9.44
C GLN A 189 10.18 -8.03 -8.00
N PHE A 190 9.80 -6.78 -7.75
CA PHE A 190 9.17 -6.36 -6.51
C PHE A 190 7.66 -6.60 -6.60
N GLN A 191 7.18 -7.67 -5.98
CA GLN A 191 5.75 -7.96 -5.96
C GLN A 191 5.07 -7.19 -4.85
N LEU A 192 4.19 -6.25 -5.19
CA LEU A 192 3.32 -5.59 -4.22
C LEU A 192 2.33 -6.62 -3.65
N LYS A 193 2.41 -6.87 -2.34
CA LYS A 193 1.54 -7.79 -1.61
C LYS A 193 0.38 -7.06 -0.96
N GLU A 194 0.67 -5.90 -0.38
CA GLU A 194 -0.35 -5.09 0.29
C GLU A 194 -0.19 -3.60 0.00
N LEU A 195 -1.32 -2.93 -0.16
CA LEU A 195 -1.44 -1.48 -0.22
C LEU A 195 -2.52 -1.03 0.76
N LEU A 196 -2.19 -0.06 1.58
CA LEU A 196 -3.11 0.52 2.55
C LEU A 196 -3.14 2.03 2.32
N ILE A 197 -4.31 2.59 2.06
CA ILE A 197 -4.53 4.01 1.77
C ILE A 197 -5.28 4.63 2.96
N ASP A 198 -4.78 5.74 3.49
CA ASP A 198 -5.33 6.44 4.67
C ASP A 198 -5.34 7.96 4.47
N GLU A 199 -5.89 8.40 3.34
CA GLU A 199 -6.04 9.81 3.02
C GLU A 199 -7.44 10.15 2.51
N GLY A 200 -8.29 10.59 3.43
CA GLY A 200 -9.70 10.89 3.17
C GLY A 200 -10.57 9.63 3.06
N TYR A 201 -10.11 8.63 2.29
CA TYR A 201 -10.76 7.35 2.10
C TYR A 201 -9.85 6.23 2.59
N LYS A 202 -10.34 5.41 3.54
CA LYS A 202 -9.54 4.35 4.17
C LYS A 202 -9.88 2.99 3.61
N TYR A 203 -8.94 2.38 2.91
CA TYR A 203 -9.10 1.03 2.36
C TYR A 203 -7.77 0.29 2.27
N GLN A 204 -7.84 -1.04 2.27
CA GLN A 204 -6.72 -1.95 2.15
C GLN A 204 -6.92 -2.86 0.94
N ILE A 205 -5.83 -3.14 0.25
CA ILE A 205 -5.75 -4.10 -0.84
C ILE A 205 -4.70 -5.15 -0.46
N THR A 206 -5.09 -6.42 -0.49
CA THR A 206 -4.17 -7.56 -0.42
C THR A 206 -4.17 -8.22 -1.79
N TYR A 207 -3.10 -8.04 -2.54
CA TYR A 207 -3.03 -8.44 -3.94
C TYR A 207 -2.85 -9.95 -4.10
N PRO A 208 -3.48 -10.56 -5.13
CA PRO A 208 -4.47 -9.99 -6.06
C PRO A 208 -5.92 -10.20 -5.61
N ASP A 209 -6.14 -10.62 -4.36
CA ASP A 209 -7.36 -11.33 -3.96
C ASP A 209 -8.40 -10.46 -3.23
N GLN A 210 -8.00 -9.35 -2.60
CA GLN A 210 -8.86 -8.66 -1.65
C GLN A 210 -8.82 -7.14 -1.78
N PHE A 211 -10.00 -6.53 -1.86
CA PHE A 211 -10.24 -5.11 -1.63
C PHE A 211 -11.15 -4.95 -0.41
N LYS A 212 -10.71 -4.17 0.58
CA LYS A 212 -11.44 -3.98 1.85
C LYS A 212 -11.53 -2.51 2.21
N ILE A 213 -12.74 -2.03 2.44
CA ILE A 213 -12.99 -0.72 3.03
C ILE A 213 -12.84 -0.82 4.55
N LEU A 214 -12.12 0.12 5.16
CA LEU A 214 -11.80 0.10 6.60
C LEU A 214 -12.80 0.90 7.43
N GLU A 215 -12.97 0.53 8.70
CA GLU A 215 -13.85 1.28 9.61
C GLU A 215 -13.41 2.74 9.76
N GLY A 216 -14.38 3.64 9.89
CA GLY A 216 -14.15 5.09 9.91
C GLY A 216 -14.00 5.73 8.52
N SER A 217 -13.98 4.96 7.42
CA SER A 217 -14.16 5.52 6.08
C SER A 217 -15.65 5.82 5.84
N LEU A 218 -16.01 7.11 5.72
CA LEU A 218 -17.33 7.59 5.33
C LEU A 218 -18.48 6.80 5.99
N GLU A 219 -18.70 6.95 7.30
CA GLU A 219 -19.65 6.12 8.06
C GLU A 219 -21.07 6.07 7.46
N THR A 220 -21.50 7.14 6.79
CA THR A 220 -22.76 7.18 6.02
C THR A 220 -22.54 7.83 4.65
N SER A 221 -23.14 7.24 3.61
CA SER A 221 -23.11 7.85 2.30
C SER A 221 -23.86 9.18 2.31
N LYS A 222 -23.23 10.24 1.81
CA LYS A 222 -23.85 11.56 1.68
C LYS A 222 -24.68 11.70 0.40
N PHE A 223 -24.70 10.66 -0.43
CA PHE A 223 -25.34 10.69 -1.75
C PHE A 223 -26.67 9.95 -1.74
N GLN A 224 -27.62 10.49 -2.51
CA GLN A 224 -28.88 9.80 -2.79
C GLN A 224 -28.62 8.57 -3.68
N ILE A 225 -29.43 7.52 -3.52
CA ILE A 225 -29.31 6.25 -4.28
C ILE A 225 -29.23 6.49 -5.80
N ASN A 226 -30.05 7.39 -6.34
CA ASN A 226 -30.03 7.67 -7.78
C ASN A 226 -28.70 8.26 -8.25
N LYS A 227 -28.00 9.02 -7.40
CA LYS A 227 -26.65 9.51 -7.71
C LYS A 227 -25.62 8.38 -7.65
N LEU A 228 -25.69 7.51 -6.63
CA LEU A 228 -24.76 6.39 -6.47
C LEU A 228 -24.72 5.48 -7.70
N LYS A 229 -25.85 5.25 -8.37
CA LYS A 229 -25.95 4.42 -9.58
C LYS A 229 -25.13 4.93 -10.77
N ASN A 230 -24.86 6.23 -10.85
CA ASN A 230 -24.12 6.83 -11.96
C ASN A 230 -22.76 7.40 -11.52
N CYS A 231 -22.44 7.38 -10.23
CA CYS A 231 -21.24 8.03 -9.71
C CYS A 231 -19.92 7.46 -10.22
N TYR A 232 -19.87 6.19 -10.59
CA TYR A 232 -18.67 5.60 -11.20
C TYR A 232 -18.47 6.04 -12.67
N GLN A 233 -19.50 6.60 -13.32
CA GLN A 233 -19.47 6.98 -14.74
C GLN A 233 -18.81 8.34 -14.97
N GLU A 234 -18.78 9.20 -13.95
CA GLU A 234 -18.21 10.54 -14.01
C GLU A 234 -16.97 10.64 -13.11
N GLU A 235 -15.87 11.20 -13.60
CA GLU A 235 -14.56 11.23 -12.92
C GLU A 235 -14.49 12.26 -11.76
N TYR A 236 -15.60 12.80 -11.29
CA TYR A 236 -15.57 14.02 -10.48
C TYR A 236 -15.68 13.81 -8.98
N SER A 237 -15.91 12.57 -8.49
CA SER A 237 -16.06 12.34 -7.05
C SER A 237 -15.58 10.95 -6.60
N THR A 238 -14.33 10.90 -6.11
CA THR A 238 -13.75 9.72 -5.46
C THR A 238 -14.56 9.24 -4.25
N SER A 239 -15.17 10.17 -3.50
CA SER A 239 -16.10 9.83 -2.43
C SER A 239 -17.34 9.12 -2.96
N CYS A 240 -17.91 9.62 -4.06
CA CYS A 240 -19.08 8.98 -4.63
C CYS A 240 -18.77 7.63 -5.28
N SER A 241 -17.57 7.45 -5.86
CA SER A 241 -17.18 6.16 -6.46
C SER A 241 -17.02 5.06 -5.40
N ILE A 242 -16.46 5.39 -4.23
CA ILE A 242 -16.38 4.48 -3.08
C ILE A 242 -17.77 4.13 -2.55
N ASP A 243 -18.63 5.13 -2.35
CA ASP A 243 -19.98 4.88 -1.86
C ASP A 243 -20.80 4.07 -2.88
N SER A 244 -20.55 4.27 -4.18
CA SER A 244 -21.16 3.46 -5.25
C SER A 244 -20.72 2.00 -5.15
N TYR A 245 -19.42 1.75 -5.00
CA TYR A 245 -18.90 0.39 -4.77
C TYR A 245 -19.58 -0.27 -3.56
N ARG A 246 -19.66 0.42 -2.41
CA ARG A 246 -20.33 -0.10 -1.21
C ARG A 246 -21.79 -0.47 -1.49
N TYR A 247 -22.52 0.43 -2.13
CA TYR A 247 -23.92 0.22 -2.49
C TYR A 247 -24.11 -1.03 -3.37
N TYR A 248 -23.30 -1.20 -4.41
CA TYR A 248 -23.40 -2.36 -5.29
C TYR A 248 -22.92 -3.65 -4.60
N HIS A 249 -21.93 -3.60 -3.72
CA HIS A 249 -21.49 -4.75 -2.93
C HIS A 249 -22.58 -5.23 -1.96
N ASP A 250 -23.25 -4.30 -1.27
CA ASP A 250 -24.39 -4.59 -0.39
C ASP A 250 -25.56 -5.23 -1.18
N LEU A 251 -25.89 -4.67 -2.34
CA LEU A 251 -26.92 -5.22 -3.22
C LEU A 251 -26.59 -6.64 -3.69
N LEU A 252 -25.34 -6.88 -4.09
CA LEU A 252 -24.90 -8.21 -4.49
C LEU A 252 -25.03 -9.21 -3.32
N SER A 253 -24.56 -8.81 -2.14
CA SER A 253 -24.62 -9.62 -0.92
C SER A 253 -26.07 -10.04 -0.59
N GLN A 254 -26.99 -9.09 -0.59
CA GLN A 254 -28.43 -9.36 -0.39
C GLN A 254 -29.00 -10.33 -1.43
N LYS A 255 -28.57 -10.18 -2.69
CA LYS A 255 -29.03 -11.02 -3.79
C LYS A 255 -28.51 -12.46 -3.71
N VAL A 256 -27.24 -12.62 -3.36
CA VAL A 256 -26.61 -13.92 -3.12
C VAL A 256 -27.31 -14.67 -1.99
N ILE A 257 -27.64 -13.98 -0.89
CA ILE A 257 -28.42 -14.55 0.23
C ILE A 257 -29.80 -14.99 -0.26
N SER A 258 -30.53 -14.10 -0.93
CA SER A 258 -31.87 -14.38 -1.45
C SER A 258 -31.91 -15.58 -2.42
N LEU A 259 -30.84 -15.77 -3.20
CA LEU A 259 -30.71 -16.89 -4.13
C LEU A 259 -30.44 -18.22 -3.43
N LYS A 260 -29.60 -18.22 -2.39
CA LYS A 260 -29.35 -19.41 -1.55
C LYS A 260 -30.63 -19.91 -0.90
N ASP A 261 -31.47 -19.00 -0.43
CA ASP A 261 -32.75 -19.35 0.20
C ASP A 261 -33.77 -19.94 -0.79
N LYS A 262 -33.68 -19.56 -2.08
CA LYS A 262 -34.65 -19.95 -3.11
C LYS A 262 -34.21 -21.15 -3.97
N LYS A 263 -32.91 -21.37 -4.18
CA LYS A 263 -32.37 -22.42 -5.05
C LYS A 263 -31.41 -23.33 -4.29
N THR A 264 -31.85 -24.57 -4.03
CA THR A 264 -31.09 -25.60 -3.30
C THR A 264 -29.73 -25.96 -3.90
N ASN A 265 -29.50 -25.70 -5.20
CA ASN A 265 -28.25 -26.02 -5.89
C ASN A 265 -27.35 -24.79 -6.15
N PHE A 266 -27.62 -23.63 -5.54
CA PHE A 266 -26.81 -22.44 -5.72
C PHE A 266 -25.51 -22.50 -4.88
N ASN A 267 -24.35 -22.59 -5.54
CA ASN A 267 -23.03 -22.81 -4.90
C ASN A 267 -22.09 -21.58 -4.95
N GLU A 268 -22.60 -20.40 -5.30
CA GLU A 268 -21.80 -19.18 -5.20
C GLU A 268 -21.84 -18.60 -3.77
N SER A 269 -20.72 -18.05 -3.33
CA SER A 269 -20.61 -17.24 -2.12
C SER A 269 -20.08 -15.86 -2.48
N ILE A 270 -20.33 -14.87 -1.61
CA ILE A 270 -19.80 -13.52 -1.82
C ILE A 270 -18.27 -13.56 -1.91
N ASP A 271 -17.59 -14.32 -1.05
CA ASP A 271 -16.13 -14.46 -1.07
C ASP A 271 -15.58 -14.98 -2.41
N LYS A 272 -16.26 -15.96 -3.03
CA LYS A 272 -15.84 -16.49 -4.33
C LYS A 272 -16.03 -15.45 -5.43
N ILE A 273 -17.11 -14.69 -5.38
CA ILE A 273 -17.41 -13.64 -6.36
C ILE A 273 -16.42 -12.48 -6.20
N ASP A 274 -16.20 -12.02 -4.97
CA ASP A 274 -15.28 -10.94 -4.65
C ASP A 274 -13.87 -11.30 -5.11
N LYS A 275 -13.39 -12.52 -4.84
CA LYS A 275 -12.09 -12.97 -5.33
C LYS A 275 -11.98 -12.89 -6.86
N GLN A 276 -12.97 -13.40 -7.60
CA GLN A 276 -12.97 -13.32 -9.06
C GLN A 276 -12.97 -11.88 -9.59
N ILE A 277 -13.72 -11.00 -8.95
CA ILE A 277 -13.78 -9.58 -9.33
C ILE A 277 -12.45 -8.88 -9.00
N ASN A 278 -11.86 -9.17 -7.83
CA ASN A 278 -10.60 -8.60 -7.39
C ASN A 278 -9.44 -9.02 -8.29
N GLU A 279 -9.36 -10.30 -8.70
CA GLU A 279 -8.34 -10.78 -9.65
C GLU A 279 -8.37 -10.01 -10.99
N ILE A 280 -9.54 -9.51 -11.40
CA ILE A 280 -9.69 -8.68 -12.61
C ILE A 280 -9.31 -7.22 -12.33
N CYS A 281 -9.80 -6.65 -11.23
CA CYS A 281 -9.72 -5.21 -10.98
C CYS A 281 -8.43 -4.76 -10.28
N LEU A 282 -7.76 -5.63 -9.52
CA LEU A 282 -6.54 -5.32 -8.78
C LEU A 282 -5.27 -5.39 -9.64
N LEU A 283 -5.41 -5.44 -10.97
CA LEU A 283 -4.30 -5.31 -11.93
C LEU A 283 -3.88 -3.85 -12.16
N ILE A 284 -4.66 -2.89 -11.65
CA ILE A 284 -4.38 -1.46 -11.78
C ILE A 284 -3.09 -1.12 -11.01
N PRO A 285 -2.09 -0.47 -11.63
CA PRO A 285 -0.85 -0.11 -10.96
C PRO A 285 -1.08 0.78 -9.74
N ALA A 286 -0.46 0.42 -8.62
CA ALA A 286 -0.54 1.18 -7.39
C ALA A 286 0.13 2.58 -7.53
N PRO A 287 -0.39 3.61 -6.82
CA PRO A 287 0.14 4.97 -6.90
C PRO A 287 1.52 5.04 -6.27
N ASN A 288 2.47 5.70 -6.91
CA ASN A 288 3.81 5.97 -6.35
C ASN A 288 3.87 7.28 -5.59
N TYR A 289 2.98 8.22 -5.92
CA TYR A 289 2.91 9.52 -5.30
C TYR A 289 1.49 9.84 -4.84
N TYR A 290 1.38 10.79 -3.92
CA TYR A 290 0.10 11.26 -3.39
C TYR A 290 -0.91 11.65 -4.47
N TYR A 291 -0.52 12.48 -5.44
CA TYR A 291 -1.44 13.01 -6.46
C TYR A 291 -2.04 11.93 -7.37
N GLU A 292 -1.50 10.71 -7.36
CA GLU A 292 -2.02 9.58 -8.12
C GLU A 292 -3.12 8.82 -7.35
N THR A 293 -3.26 9.05 -6.04
CA THR A 293 -4.16 8.29 -5.16
C THR A 293 -5.63 8.48 -5.51
N GLU A 294 -6.06 9.69 -5.87
CA GLU A 294 -7.46 9.95 -6.26
C GLU A 294 -7.83 9.21 -7.55
N GLY A 295 -7.02 9.37 -8.60
CA GLY A 295 -7.22 8.68 -9.88
C GLY A 295 -7.15 7.16 -9.74
N PHE A 296 -6.19 6.65 -8.95
CA PHE A 296 -6.11 5.24 -8.62
C PHE A 296 -7.38 4.73 -7.94
N THR A 297 -7.85 5.45 -6.91
CA THR A 297 -9.06 5.10 -6.15
C THR A 297 -10.32 5.13 -7.03
N TYR A 298 -10.46 6.12 -7.90
CA TYR A 298 -11.55 6.18 -8.88
C TYR A 298 -11.52 4.95 -9.81
N ASN A 299 -10.36 4.66 -10.43
CA ASN A 299 -10.24 3.57 -11.40
C ASN A 299 -10.54 2.20 -10.79
N ILE A 300 -10.03 1.92 -9.58
CA ILE A 300 -10.27 0.64 -8.93
C ILE A 300 -11.73 0.48 -8.52
N THR A 301 -12.32 1.50 -7.90
CA THR A 301 -13.73 1.47 -7.46
C THR A 301 -14.69 1.41 -8.64
N LYS A 302 -14.36 2.07 -9.76
CA LYS A 302 -15.09 1.95 -11.02
C LYS A 302 -15.09 0.52 -11.53
N CYS A 303 -13.92 -0.11 -11.66
CA CYS A 303 -13.83 -1.50 -12.10
C CYS A 303 -14.64 -2.43 -11.20
N LEU A 304 -14.44 -2.34 -9.89
CA LEU A 304 -15.17 -3.16 -8.91
C LEU A 304 -16.68 -2.98 -9.07
N THR A 305 -17.15 -1.74 -9.15
CA THR A 305 -18.59 -1.43 -9.31
C THR A 305 -19.17 -1.99 -10.61
N GLU A 306 -18.47 -1.84 -11.74
CA GLU A 306 -18.93 -2.36 -13.03
C GLU A 306 -19.01 -3.90 -13.03
N GLN A 307 -18.04 -4.58 -12.42
CA GLN A 307 -18.05 -6.04 -12.31
C GLN A 307 -19.13 -6.54 -11.36
N LEU A 308 -19.33 -5.86 -10.22
CA LEU A 308 -20.43 -6.14 -9.29
C LEU A 308 -21.77 -6.00 -9.99
N ASN A 309 -21.99 -4.91 -10.75
CA ASN A 309 -23.24 -4.70 -11.48
C ASN A 309 -23.50 -5.79 -12.53
N LYS A 310 -22.48 -6.14 -13.35
CA LYS A 310 -22.59 -7.26 -14.32
C LYS A 310 -22.96 -8.57 -13.62
N LYS A 311 -22.37 -8.85 -12.46
CA LYS A 311 -22.68 -10.05 -11.69
C LYS A 311 -24.10 -10.04 -11.15
N ILE A 312 -24.57 -8.91 -10.61
CA ILE A 312 -25.94 -8.71 -10.14
C ILE A 312 -26.95 -8.97 -11.27
N GLU A 313 -26.70 -8.44 -12.47
CA GLU A 313 -27.56 -8.65 -13.64
C GLU A 313 -27.63 -10.12 -14.04
N LYS A 314 -26.49 -10.81 -14.11
CA LYS A 314 -26.43 -12.25 -14.39
C LYS A 314 -27.21 -13.07 -13.36
N LEU A 315 -27.05 -12.77 -12.08
CA LEU A 315 -27.81 -13.42 -11.00
C LEU A 315 -29.30 -13.06 -11.04
N ALA A 316 -29.69 -11.91 -11.61
CA ALA A 316 -31.09 -11.55 -11.83
C ALA A 316 -31.76 -12.48 -12.84
N GLN A 317 -31.08 -12.73 -13.96
CA GLN A 317 -31.57 -13.62 -15.01
C GLN A 317 -31.77 -15.04 -14.46
N THR A 318 -30.84 -15.50 -13.62
CA THR A 318 -30.97 -16.80 -12.95
C THR A 318 -32.16 -16.89 -12.01
N LEU A 319 -32.75 -15.79 -11.52
CA LEU A 319 -33.98 -15.83 -10.71
C LEU A 319 -35.25 -15.93 -11.55
N LEU A 320 -35.19 -15.54 -12.83
CA LEU A 320 -36.32 -15.59 -13.76
C LEU A 320 -36.45 -16.96 -14.45
N GLU A 321 -35.35 -17.72 -14.50
CA GLU A 321 -35.27 -19.12 -14.95
C GLU A 321 -35.56 -20.13 -13.85
#